data_AF-A0A5R9FBJ1-F1
#
_entry.id   AF-A0A5R9FBJ1-F1
#
_cell.length_a   1.000
_cell.length_b   1.000
_cell.length_c   1.000
_cell.angle_alpha   90.00
_cell.angle_beta   90.00
_cell.angle_gamma   90.00
#
_symmetry.space_group_name_H-M   'P 1'
#
loop_
_entity.id
_entity.type
_entity.pdbx_description
1 polymer ?
#
loop_
_entity_poly.entity_id
_entity_poly.type
_entity_poly.pdbx_seq_one_letter_code
_entity_poly.pdbx_strand_id
1 'polypeptide(L)'
;MAINQKQLMQAVYDAIFDALTTTPPAIGGGRPILPKATTFMSFQLPGNPIDPAQFANPWSPTNTNGSIATAENFATLVDPVPVLSPGYVASGSSIDGMYGEIVRANVKPPPPDPAGEEAFNKAFNLLYVDGVDYDENGLPVTVKVESPLYRNYKNKMLAYTAALTSYLTNYLQYDLSKPEDARKWAILAPVLQAPVDMAYKDLQAARPGVVENAVATLGQYQQSTLANIFSRARQTYEQTRKGSLGNPGVFWHPCEAFPGNWFTESGAANFASQTIQSNRIRINESSRFSRYGAGGGVNFGLWRVGASGSSERRQYDLSTSTSNITISFRYGRVEVRRRWLDTALASLHGWSTAGRRPGDYSTGQVDKNEGVFPLLTTSFIVARDIKISGNWSTSDLQLASQSTSAGASVGWGPFSLSGSYTNSSSTRRFSSTFDGTTITVPGAQIIAWLSSVVPYSPPTDGPPSDMATEAEAAESRRQIHRRNVYAIPYMRQADNGFETAEAGGDYGLAEDNGRSRFLDLDSEGGDGEGGTVRRSPDAPTSQFISAES
;
A
#
# COMPACT_ATOMS: atom_id res chain seq x y z
N MET A 1 -18.77 11.64 -39.05
CA MET A 1 -19.51 11.81 -37.78
C MET A 1 -18.49 12.12 -36.71
N ALA A 2 -18.73 13.14 -35.89
CA ALA A 2 -17.81 13.52 -34.82
C ALA A 2 -17.72 12.40 -33.77
N ILE A 3 -16.51 12.13 -33.27
CA ILE A 3 -16.26 11.05 -32.31
C ILE A 3 -16.71 11.49 -30.92
N ASN A 4 -17.54 10.67 -30.27
CA ASN A 4 -17.88 10.86 -28.87
C ASN A 4 -16.74 10.36 -27.98
N GLN A 5 -15.87 11.28 -27.56
CA GLN A 5 -14.68 10.99 -26.77
C GLN A 5 -15.00 10.33 -25.41
N LYS A 6 -16.09 10.76 -24.75
CA LYS A 6 -16.54 10.19 -23.47
C LYS A 6 -16.97 8.73 -23.63
N GLN A 7 -17.73 8.42 -24.68
CA GLN A 7 -18.13 7.04 -24.98
C GLN A 7 -16.93 6.17 -25.36
N LEU A 8 -15.94 6.74 -26.05
CA LEU A 8 -14.70 6.02 -26.38
C LEU A 8 -13.91 5.65 -25.12
N MET A 9 -13.74 6.60 -24.19
CA MET A 9 -13.10 6.36 -22.89
C MET A 9 -13.89 5.37 -22.03
N GLN A 10 -15.22 5.47 -22.03
CA GLN A 10 -16.09 4.51 -21.35
C GLN A 10 -15.92 3.10 -21.93
N ALA A 11 -15.82 2.95 -23.24
CA ALA A 11 -15.59 1.63 -23.84
C ALA A 11 -14.22 1.04 -23.49
N VAL A 12 -13.17 1.86 -23.34
CA VAL A 12 -11.89 1.41 -22.80
C VAL A 12 -12.06 0.94 -21.35
N TYR A 13 -12.80 1.70 -20.54
CA TYR A 13 -13.05 1.36 -19.14
C TYR A 13 -13.81 0.04 -19.03
N ASP A 14 -14.95 -0.06 -19.72
CA ASP A 14 -15.84 -1.21 -19.66
C ASP A 14 -15.16 -2.47 -20.19
N ALA A 15 -14.37 -2.36 -21.27
CA ALA A 15 -13.63 -3.49 -21.81
C ALA A 15 -12.64 -4.09 -20.80
N ILE A 16 -11.93 -3.25 -20.04
CA ILE A 16 -10.97 -3.72 -19.03
C ILE A 16 -11.70 -4.18 -17.76
N PHE A 17 -12.64 -3.38 -17.27
CA PHE A 17 -13.30 -3.62 -15.98
C PHE A 17 -14.25 -4.81 -16.02
N ASP A 18 -15.07 -4.95 -17.07
CA ASP A 18 -15.97 -6.09 -17.19
C ASP A 18 -15.17 -7.37 -17.45
N ALA A 19 -14.04 -7.35 -18.17
CA ALA A 19 -13.17 -8.53 -18.32
C ALA A 19 -12.63 -9.08 -16.99
N LEU A 20 -12.52 -8.24 -15.96
CA LEU A 20 -12.02 -8.61 -14.63
C LEU A 20 -13.14 -8.87 -13.61
N THR A 21 -14.31 -8.28 -13.81
CA THR A 21 -15.42 -8.32 -12.84
C THR A 21 -16.64 -9.10 -13.33
N THR A 22 -16.58 -9.64 -14.55
CA THR A 22 -17.60 -10.53 -15.10
C THR A 22 -16.93 -11.82 -15.56
N THR A 23 -17.63 -12.94 -15.42
CA THR A 23 -17.20 -14.20 -16.03
C THR A 23 -18.42 -14.83 -16.68
N PRO A 24 -18.34 -15.20 -17.97
CA PRO A 24 -19.44 -15.89 -18.63
C PRO A 24 -19.80 -17.17 -17.87
N PRO A 25 -21.10 -17.53 -17.72
CA PRO A 25 -21.53 -18.69 -16.92
C PRO A 25 -20.85 -20.01 -17.28
N ALA A 26 -20.39 -20.15 -18.54
CA ALA A 26 -19.73 -21.35 -19.05
C ALA A 26 -18.28 -21.55 -18.59
N ILE A 27 -17.63 -20.54 -17.97
CA ILE A 27 -16.23 -20.58 -17.54
C ILE A 27 -16.17 -20.25 -16.04
N GLY A 28 -15.40 -21.03 -15.25
CA GLY A 28 -15.14 -20.71 -13.84
C GLY A 28 -16.37 -20.72 -12.90
N GLY A 29 -17.48 -21.36 -13.30
CA GLY A 29 -18.72 -21.42 -12.51
C GLY A 29 -19.43 -20.07 -12.35
N GLY A 30 -19.14 -19.09 -13.22
CA GLY A 30 -19.73 -17.75 -13.17
C GLY A 30 -19.21 -16.84 -12.06
N ARG A 31 -18.15 -17.24 -11.33
CA ARG A 31 -17.54 -16.40 -10.28
C ARG A 31 -16.52 -15.43 -10.88
N PRO A 32 -16.71 -14.11 -10.73
CA PRO A 32 -15.78 -13.12 -11.30
C PRO A 32 -14.41 -13.14 -10.61
N ILE A 33 -13.37 -12.77 -11.35
CA ILE A 33 -12.00 -12.67 -10.81
C ILE A 33 -11.93 -11.64 -9.67
N LEU A 34 -12.70 -10.54 -9.80
CA LEU A 34 -12.84 -9.51 -8.78
C LEU A 34 -14.32 -9.21 -8.50
N PRO A 35 -14.71 -9.00 -7.22
CA PRO A 35 -16.08 -8.66 -6.86
C PRO A 35 -16.46 -7.25 -7.35
N LYS A 36 -17.33 -7.17 -8.35
CA LYS A 36 -17.81 -5.90 -8.95
C LYS A 36 -18.39 -4.90 -7.92
N ALA A 37 -18.93 -5.39 -6.80
CA ALA A 37 -19.54 -4.58 -5.76
C ALA A 37 -18.52 -3.71 -5.00
N THR A 38 -17.32 -4.24 -4.73
CA THR A 38 -16.32 -3.60 -3.87
C THR A 38 -15.05 -3.20 -4.61
N THR A 39 -14.90 -3.57 -5.88
CA THR A 39 -13.79 -3.13 -6.74
C THR A 39 -14.10 -1.81 -7.44
N PHE A 40 -13.13 -0.90 -7.39
CA PHE A 40 -13.12 0.40 -8.06
C PHE A 40 -11.91 0.47 -9.00
N MET A 41 -12.12 1.00 -10.22
CA MET A 41 -11.04 1.23 -11.17
C MET A 41 -10.89 2.72 -11.45
N SER A 42 -9.66 3.22 -11.37
CA SER A 42 -9.29 4.59 -11.72
C SER A 42 -8.29 4.58 -12.88
N PHE A 43 -8.50 5.40 -13.91
CA PHE A 43 -7.52 5.54 -14.98
C PHE A 43 -6.30 6.32 -14.53
N GLN A 44 -5.12 5.86 -14.91
CA GLN A 44 -3.90 6.65 -14.83
C GLN A 44 -3.90 7.62 -16.02
N LEU A 45 -3.97 8.92 -15.75
CA LEU A 45 -4.29 9.96 -16.74
C LEU A 45 -3.21 11.07 -16.80
N PRO A 46 -2.34 11.10 -17.83
CA PRO A 46 -2.08 10.03 -18.79
C PRO A 46 -1.42 8.81 -18.11
N GLY A 47 -1.26 7.71 -18.85
CA GLY A 47 -0.60 6.51 -18.35
C GLY A 47 0.79 6.78 -17.78
N ASN A 48 1.23 5.96 -16.84
CA ASN A 48 2.54 6.07 -16.19
C ASN A 48 3.54 5.11 -16.87
N PRO A 49 4.47 5.62 -17.70
CA PRO A 49 5.49 4.81 -18.36
C PRO A 49 6.42 4.13 -17.36
N ILE A 50 6.80 2.89 -17.64
CA ILE A 50 7.62 2.08 -16.73
C ILE A 50 9.00 1.83 -17.35
N ASP A 51 10.06 2.14 -16.60
CA ASP A 51 11.41 1.67 -16.91
C ASP A 51 11.61 0.28 -16.28
N PRO A 52 11.77 -0.79 -17.09
CA PRO A 52 11.99 -2.15 -16.57
C PRO A 52 13.13 -2.24 -15.56
N ALA A 53 14.17 -1.41 -15.68
CA ALA A 53 15.32 -1.45 -14.77
C ALA A 53 14.96 -1.06 -13.32
N GLN A 54 13.88 -0.29 -13.11
CA GLN A 54 13.45 0.12 -11.76
C GLN A 54 12.80 -1.00 -10.96
N PHE A 55 12.30 -2.03 -11.65
CA PHE A 55 11.49 -3.11 -11.07
C PHE A 55 12.13 -4.50 -11.28
N ALA A 56 13.27 -4.58 -11.96
CA ALA A 56 13.96 -5.82 -12.27
C ALA A 56 14.65 -6.43 -11.04
N ASN A 57 14.54 -7.76 -10.90
CA ASN A 57 15.19 -8.56 -9.86
C ASN A 57 14.95 -8.02 -8.42
N PRO A 58 13.68 -7.84 -7.98
CA PRO A 58 13.40 -7.37 -6.63
C PRO A 58 13.84 -8.39 -5.58
N TRP A 59 14.38 -7.86 -4.48
CA TRP A 59 14.63 -8.65 -3.28
C TRP A 59 13.31 -9.23 -2.74
N SER A 60 13.34 -10.50 -2.35
CA SER A 60 12.26 -11.15 -1.58
C SER A 60 12.87 -12.23 -0.67
N PRO A 61 12.13 -12.76 0.33
CA PRO A 61 12.60 -13.89 1.13
C PRO A 61 13.00 -15.11 0.30
N THR A 62 12.39 -15.30 -0.87
CA THR A 62 12.69 -16.37 -1.83
C THR A 62 13.75 -15.98 -2.87
N ASN A 63 14.13 -14.70 -2.93
CA ASN A 63 15.17 -14.16 -3.81
C ASN A 63 16.09 -13.23 -2.99
N THR A 64 16.91 -13.84 -2.13
CA THR A 64 17.76 -13.12 -1.18
C THR A 64 18.86 -12.30 -1.86
N ASN A 65 19.23 -12.65 -3.09
CA ASN A 65 20.21 -11.94 -3.92
C ASN A 65 19.58 -10.84 -4.78
N GLY A 66 18.27 -10.60 -4.65
CA GLY A 66 17.57 -9.54 -5.37
C GLY A 66 17.95 -8.14 -4.85
N SER A 67 17.65 -7.13 -5.67
CA SER A 67 17.92 -5.72 -5.35
C SER A 67 16.87 -5.17 -4.39
N ILE A 68 17.34 -4.73 -3.22
CA ILE A 68 16.53 -4.04 -2.21
C ILE A 68 15.95 -2.73 -2.77
N ALA A 69 16.73 -1.98 -3.55
CA ALA A 69 16.27 -0.72 -4.16
C ALA A 69 15.06 -0.92 -5.09
N THR A 70 15.06 -2.01 -5.87
CA THR A 70 13.92 -2.31 -6.77
C THR A 70 12.70 -2.81 -6.01
N ALA A 71 12.89 -3.52 -4.89
CA ALA A 71 11.78 -3.87 -3.99
C ALA A 71 11.19 -2.62 -3.32
N GLU A 72 12.03 -1.67 -2.89
CA GLU A 72 11.62 -0.38 -2.33
C GLU A 72 10.88 0.48 -3.38
N ASN A 73 11.36 0.50 -4.63
CA ASN A 73 10.68 1.18 -5.74
C ASN A 73 9.26 0.66 -5.93
N PHE A 74 9.08 -0.66 -5.95
CA PHE A 74 7.77 -1.26 -6.09
C PHE A 74 6.87 -0.96 -4.88
N ALA A 75 7.40 -1.07 -3.66
CA ALA A 75 6.66 -0.70 -2.46
C ALA A 75 6.18 0.76 -2.51
N THR A 76 7.06 1.69 -2.90
CA THR A 76 6.75 3.11 -3.04
C THR A 76 5.71 3.39 -4.13
N LEU A 77 5.78 2.69 -5.26
CA LEU A 77 4.83 2.82 -6.35
C LEU A 77 3.38 2.52 -5.91
N VAL A 78 3.20 1.49 -5.07
CA VAL A 78 1.88 0.98 -4.66
C VAL A 78 1.43 1.43 -3.27
N ASP A 79 2.21 2.29 -2.61
CA ASP A 79 1.94 2.76 -1.25
C ASP A 79 0.85 3.84 -1.16
N PRO A 80 0.67 4.78 -2.10
CA PRO A 80 -0.31 5.84 -1.90
C PRO A 80 -1.73 5.31 -1.77
N VAL A 81 -2.48 5.96 -0.88
CA VAL A 81 -3.92 5.84 -0.83
C VAL A 81 -4.53 6.63 -2.00
N PRO A 82 -5.32 6.00 -2.88
CA PRO A 82 -6.03 6.73 -3.92
C PRO A 82 -7.29 7.40 -3.38
N VAL A 83 -7.59 8.58 -3.93
CA VAL A 83 -8.90 9.23 -3.76
C VAL A 83 -9.94 8.50 -4.61
N LEU A 84 -11.20 8.47 -4.16
CA LEU A 84 -12.32 7.93 -4.91
C LEU A 84 -12.64 8.81 -6.13
N SER A 85 -11.94 8.60 -7.25
CA SER A 85 -12.08 9.37 -8.48
C SER A 85 -11.90 8.51 -9.74
N PRO A 86 -12.59 8.82 -10.86
CA PRO A 86 -12.37 8.15 -12.15
C PRO A 86 -10.92 8.21 -12.64
N GLY A 87 -10.21 9.30 -12.32
CA GLY A 87 -8.78 9.43 -12.55
C GLY A 87 -8.02 9.09 -11.27
N TYR A 88 -6.92 8.36 -11.40
CA TYR A 88 -6.07 8.04 -10.26
C TYR A 88 -5.41 9.32 -9.75
N VAL A 89 -5.64 9.59 -8.47
CA VAL A 89 -5.04 10.69 -7.72
C VAL A 89 -4.63 10.15 -6.37
N ALA A 90 -3.35 10.31 -6.02
CA ALA A 90 -2.85 9.99 -4.69
C ALA A 90 -3.35 11.03 -3.68
N SER A 91 -3.86 10.61 -2.53
CA SER A 91 -4.39 11.51 -1.50
C SER A 91 -3.30 12.27 -0.73
N GLY A 92 -2.04 11.86 -0.87
CA GLY A 92 -0.92 12.29 -0.04
C GLY A 92 -0.69 11.40 1.18
N SER A 93 -1.65 10.55 1.54
CA SER A 93 -1.51 9.52 2.58
C SER A 93 -0.90 8.23 2.01
N SER A 94 -0.18 7.48 2.85
CA SER A 94 0.34 6.16 2.53
C SER A 94 -0.51 5.05 3.16
N ILE A 95 -0.65 3.94 2.45
CA ILE A 95 -1.29 2.72 2.94
C ILE A 95 -0.49 2.16 4.11
N ASP A 96 0.84 2.23 4.04
CA ASP A 96 1.77 1.89 5.13
C ASP A 96 1.44 2.69 6.40
N GLY A 97 1.39 4.02 6.29
CA GLY A 97 1.08 4.90 7.42
C GLY A 97 -0.32 4.68 7.99
N MET A 98 -1.34 4.61 7.12
CA MET A 98 -2.72 4.37 7.57
C MET A 98 -2.88 3.03 8.27
N TYR A 99 -2.23 1.97 7.77
CA TYR A 99 -2.25 0.67 8.43
C TYR A 99 -1.45 0.69 9.74
N GLY A 100 -0.32 1.40 9.79
CA GLY A 100 0.47 1.63 10.99
C GLY A 100 -0.32 2.28 12.12
N GLU A 101 -1.21 3.22 11.80
CA GLU A 101 -2.14 3.78 12.78
C GLU A 101 -3.19 2.75 13.23
N ILE A 102 -3.77 1.99 12.30
CA ILE A 102 -4.78 0.96 12.60
C ILE A 102 -4.20 -0.10 13.54
N VAL A 103 -3.01 -0.65 13.28
CA VAL A 103 -2.43 -1.69 14.16
C VAL A 103 -2.06 -1.19 15.55
N ARG A 104 -1.98 0.14 15.75
CA ARG A 104 -1.76 0.80 17.05
C ARG A 104 -3.07 1.31 17.68
N ALA A 105 -4.23 0.94 17.13
CA ALA A 105 -5.52 1.33 17.66
C ALA A 105 -5.73 0.92 19.13
N ASN A 106 -6.51 1.72 19.84
CA ASN A 106 -7.05 1.35 21.14
C ASN A 106 -8.18 0.34 20.95
N VAL A 107 -8.10 -0.78 21.66
CA VAL A 107 -9.05 -1.89 21.55
C VAL A 107 -9.90 -1.97 22.81
N LYS A 108 -11.20 -1.71 22.67
CA LYS A 108 -12.21 -1.97 23.70
C LYS A 108 -13.07 -3.15 23.23
N PRO A 109 -12.77 -4.39 23.67
CA PRO A 109 -13.54 -5.54 23.21
C PRO A 109 -15.03 -5.37 23.55
N PRO A 110 -15.95 -5.84 22.70
CA PRO A 110 -17.36 -5.93 23.08
C PRO A 110 -17.50 -6.76 24.38
N PRO A 111 -18.55 -6.50 25.19
CA PRO A 111 -18.70 -7.16 26.50
C PRO A 111 -18.61 -8.70 26.36
N PRO A 112 -17.91 -9.39 27.28
CA PRO A 112 -17.62 -10.82 27.15
C PRO A 112 -18.89 -11.67 27.10
N ASP A 113 -18.84 -12.75 26.30
CA ASP A 113 -19.79 -13.86 26.40
C ASP A 113 -19.60 -14.57 27.76
N PRO A 114 -20.64 -14.67 28.63
CA PRO A 114 -20.54 -15.32 29.94
C PRO A 114 -19.99 -16.75 29.89
N ALA A 115 -20.29 -17.51 28.83
CA ALA A 115 -19.76 -18.85 28.65
C ALA A 115 -18.25 -18.86 28.35
N GLY A 116 -17.76 -17.81 27.70
CA GLY A 116 -16.35 -17.65 27.39
C GLY A 116 -15.50 -17.23 28.59
N GLU A 117 -16.04 -16.38 29.45
CA GLU A 117 -15.39 -15.96 30.70
C GLU A 117 -15.23 -17.13 31.68
N GLU A 118 -16.24 -17.99 31.80
CA GLU A 118 -16.15 -19.20 32.63
C GLU A 118 -15.08 -20.17 32.12
N ALA A 119 -15.03 -20.41 30.81
CA ALA A 119 -14.01 -21.27 30.19
C ALA A 119 -12.59 -20.70 30.35
N PHE A 120 -12.42 -19.38 30.22
CA PHE A 120 -11.15 -18.70 30.47
C PHE A 120 -10.73 -18.82 31.93
N ASN A 121 -11.59 -18.48 32.89
CA ASN A 121 -11.28 -18.54 34.32
C ASN A 121 -10.93 -19.96 34.76
N LYS A 122 -11.64 -20.97 34.24
CA LYS A 122 -11.35 -22.38 34.49
C LYS A 122 -9.99 -22.81 33.94
N ALA A 123 -9.64 -22.39 32.72
CA ALA A 123 -8.34 -22.68 32.11
C ALA A 123 -7.19 -21.94 32.83
N PHE A 124 -7.42 -20.68 33.22
CA PHE A 124 -6.45 -19.85 33.93
C PHE A 124 -6.13 -20.41 35.31
N ASN A 125 -7.16 -20.72 36.11
CA ASN A 125 -6.98 -21.27 37.46
C ASN A 125 -6.41 -22.70 37.49
N LEU A 126 -6.45 -23.42 36.35
CA LEU A 126 -5.78 -24.71 36.20
C LEU A 126 -4.27 -24.56 35.95
N LEU A 127 -3.87 -23.52 35.22
CA LEU A 127 -2.48 -23.26 34.85
C LEU A 127 -1.74 -22.37 35.86
N TYR A 128 -2.46 -21.54 36.60
CA TYR A 128 -1.92 -20.59 37.55
C TYR A 128 -2.67 -20.65 38.88
N VAL A 129 -1.93 -20.60 39.97
CA VAL A 129 -2.46 -20.61 41.35
C VAL A 129 -1.94 -19.39 42.11
N ASP A 130 -2.61 -19.03 43.19
CA ASP A 130 -2.12 -17.98 44.08
C ASP A 130 -0.83 -18.44 44.77
N GLY A 131 0.23 -17.68 44.57
CA GLY A 131 1.51 -17.81 45.24
C GLY A 131 1.86 -16.54 46.00
N VAL A 132 2.87 -16.63 46.84
CA VAL A 132 3.40 -15.49 47.60
C VAL A 132 4.74 -15.09 46.99
N ASP A 133 4.85 -13.82 46.62
CA ASP A 133 6.12 -13.16 46.28
C ASP A 133 6.33 -12.00 47.25
N TYR A 134 7.46 -11.29 47.16
CA TYR A 134 7.78 -10.19 48.07
C TYR A 134 8.03 -8.90 47.29
N ASP A 135 7.45 -7.80 47.76
CA ASP A 135 7.69 -6.48 47.17
C ASP A 135 9.10 -5.94 47.47
N GLU A 136 9.43 -4.76 46.93
CA GLU A 136 10.72 -4.09 47.15
C GLU A 136 11.05 -3.82 48.64
N ASN A 137 10.05 -3.90 49.52
CA ASN A 137 10.20 -3.72 50.97
C ASN A 137 10.16 -5.06 51.74
N GLY A 138 10.14 -6.19 51.05
CA GLY A 138 10.13 -7.54 51.65
C GLY A 138 8.78 -7.95 52.23
N LEU A 139 7.67 -7.29 51.86
CA LEU A 139 6.33 -7.65 52.30
C LEU A 139 5.69 -8.66 51.34
N PRO A 140 4.98 -9.69 51.85
CA PRO A 140 4.38 -10.72 51.02
C PRO A 140 3.22 -10.13 50.19
N VAL A 141 3.31 -10.28 48.87
CA VAL A 141 2.28 -9.95 47.89
C VAL A 141 1.79 -11.21 47.20
N THR A 142 0.48 -11.31 46.98
CA THR A 142 -0.11 -12.45 46.28
C THR A 142 0.07 -12.27 44.78
N VAL A 143 0.80 -13.18 44.13
CA VAL A 143 1.01 -13.19 42.69
C VAL A 143 0.53 -14.51 42.10
N LYS A 144 0.08 -14.50 40.85
CA LYS A 144 -0.28 -15.73 40.13
C LYS A 144 0.99 -16.43 39.67
N VAL A 145 1.31 -17.57 40.29
CA VAL A 145 2.46 -18.41 39.93
C VAL A 145 2.00 -19.64 39.13
N GLU A 146 2.89 -20.21 38.33
CA GLU A 146 2.61 -21.44 37.58
C GLU A 146 2.16 -22.57 38.52
N SER A 147 1.07 -23.25 38.18
CA SER A 147 0.58 -24.39 38.95
C SER A 147 1.61 -25.52 38.94
N PRO A 148 1.66 -26.38 39.97
CA PRO A 148 2.56 -27.53 40.00
C PRO A 148 2.40 -28.45 38.78
N LEU A 149 1.16 -28.55 38.27
CA LEU A 149 0.82 -29.29 37.06
C LEU A 149 1.45 -28.65 35.82
N TYR A 150 1.30 -27.34 35.63
CA TYR A 150 1.85 -26.64 34.47
C TYR A 150 3.39 -26.63 34.48
N ARG A 151 4.00 -26.38 35.63
CA ARG A 151 5.45 -26.44 35.82
C ARG A 151 6.02 -27.84 35.51
N ASN A 152 5.35 -28.89 35.98
CA ASN A 152 5.76 -30.27 35.69
C ASN A 152 5.70 -30.58 34.19
N TYR A 153 4.62 -30.17 33.51
CA TYR A 153 4.51 -30.31 32.06
C TYR A 153 5.64 -29.60 31.32
N LYS A 154 5.96 -28.33 31.65
CA LYS A 154 7.05 -27.57 31.01
C LYS A 154 8.40 -28.28 31.17
N ASN A 155 8.69 -28.79 32.37
CA ASN A 155 9.92 -29.53 32.65
C ASN A 155 10.03 -30.83 31.85
N LYS A 156 8.93 -31.59 31.74
CA LYS A 156 8.91 -32.84 30.96
C LYS A 156 8.95 -32.60 29.45
N MET A 157 8.29 -31.54 28.97
CA MET A 157 8.38 -31.11 27.57
C MET A 157 9.81 -30.71 27.20
N LEU A 158 10.49 -29.93 28.05
CA LEU A 158 11.89 -29.56 27.86
C LEU A 158 12.82 -30.80 27.84
N ALA A 159 12.59 -31.76 28.73
CA ALA A 159 13.36 -33.02 28.74
C ALA A 159 13.15 -33.84 27.45
N TYR A 160 11.91 -33.90 26.95
CA TYR A 160 11.58 -34.57 25.69
C TYR A 160 12.22 -33.87 24.48
N THR A 161 12.12 -32.55 24.37
CA THR A 161 12.72 -31.80 23.26
C THR A 161 14.25 -31.88 23.28
N ALA A 162 14.88 -31.87 24.47
CA ALA A 162 16.31 -32.09 24.61
C ALA A 162 16.74 -33.49 24.16
N ALA A 163 16.01 -34.54 24.56
CA ALA A 163 16.27 -35.91 24.12
C ALA A 163 16.11 -36.08 22.59
N LEU A 164 15.05 -35.51 22.02
CA LEU A 164 14.80 -35.54 20.57
C LEU A 164 15.89 -34.79 19.80
N THR A 165 16.30 -33.62 20.29
CA THR A 165 17.39 -32.83 19.67
C THR A 165 18.71 -33.60 19.69
N SER A 166 19.00 -34.29 20.80
CA SER A 166 20.18 -35.15 20.92
C SER A 166 20.13 -36.31 19.92
N TYR A 167 18.98 -36.99 19.78
CA TYR A 167 18.79 -38.06 18.80
C TYR A 167 18.99 -37.58 17.36
N LEU A 168 18.36 -36.46 16.97
CA LEU A 168 18.51 -35.87 15.63
C LEU A 168 19.95 -35.42 15.35
N THR A 169 20.63 -34.85 16.36
CA THR A 169 22.03 -34.43 16.24
C THR A 169 22.95 -35.63 16.00
N ASN A 170 22.69 -36.75 16.68
CA ASN A 170 23.43 -38.00 16.43
C ASN A 170 23.11 -38.57 15.05
N TYR A 171 21.84 -38.55 14.61
CA TYR A 171 21.44 -39.01 13.29
C TYR A 171 22.15 -38.27 12.14
N LEU A 172 22.26 -36.94 12.25
CA LEU A 172 22.89 -36.10 11.23
C LEU A 172 24.42 -36.32 11.09
N GLN A 173 25.05 -37.06 12.00
CA GLN A 173 26.47 -37.43 11.88
C GLN A 173 26.70 -38.60 10.92
N TYR A 174 25.65 -39.29 10.48
CA TYR A 174 25.73 -40.45 9.62
C TYR A 174 25.26 -40.14 8.20
N ASP A 175 26.02 -40.60 7.20
CA ASP A 175 25.63 -40.57 5.79
C ASP A 175 25.08 -41.95 5.38
N LEU A 176 23.76 -42.08 5.36
CA LEU A 176 23.09 -43.36 5.10
C LEU A 176 23.24 -43.86 3.65
N SER A 177 23.82 -43.07 2.75
CA SER A 177 24.22 -43.55 1.44
C SER A 177 25.46 -44.47 1.50
N LYS A 178 26.18 -44.46 2.63
CA LYS A 178 27.35 -45.32 2.87
C LYS A 178 26.96 -46.60 3.62
N PRO A 179 27.24 -47.81 3.08
CA PRO A 179 26.88 -49.09 3.72
C PRO A 179 27.49 -49.34 5.10
N GLU A 180 28.61 -48.69 5.44
CA GLU A 180 29.23 -48.78 6.77
C GLU A 180 28.45 -47.98 7.82
N ASP A 181 28.12 -46.74 7.52
CA ASP A 181 27.36 -45.86 8.41
C ASP A 181 25.92 -46.33 8.57
N ALA A 182 25.32 -46.89 7.51
CA ALA A 182 24.01 -47.54 7.58
C ALA A 182 23.99 -48.72 8.57
N ARG A 183 25.05 -49.54 8.61
CA ARG A 183 25.17 -50.66 9.56
C ARG A 183 25.40 -50.18 10.99
N LYS A 184 26.23 -49.15 11.19
CA LYS A 184 26.44 -48.52 12.51
C LYS A 184 25.14 -47.92 13.05
N TRP A 185 24.42 -47.18 12.20
CA TRP A 185 23.13 -46.60 12.55
C TRP A 185 22.10 -47.68 12.88
N ALA A 186 22.00 -48.76 12.11
CA ALA A 186 21.06 -49.85 12.39
C ALA A 186 21.24 -50.50 13.78
N ILE A 187 22.47 -50.50 14.30
CA ILE A 187 22.79 -51.04 15.64
C ILE A 187 22.53 -49.98 16.73
N LEU A 188 22.90 -48.72 16.48
CA LEU A 188 22.87 -47.65 17.49
C LEU A 188 21.51 -46.95 17.61
N ALA A 189 20.71 -46.93 16.54
CA ALA A 189 19.43 -46.21 16.51
C ALA A 189 18.48 -46.60 17.66
N PRO A 190 18.26 -47.89 18.00
CA PRO A 190 17.39 -48.26 19.10
C PRO A 190 17.89 -47.75 20.46
N VAL A 191 19.20 -47.74 20.68
CA VAL A 191 19.82 -47.25 21.93
C VAL A 191 19.68 -45.74 22.04
N LEU A 192 19.86 -45.01 20.95
CA LEU A 192 19.72 -43.56 20.89
C LEU A 192 18.26 -43.10 20.95
N GLN A 193 17.32 -43.94 20.52
CA GLN A 193 15.88 -43.66 20.58
C GLN A 193 15.29 -43.91 21.97
N ALA A 194 15.85 -44.83 22.77
CA ALA A 194 15.31 -45.19 24.07
C ALA A 194 15.13 -44.00 25.06
N PRO A 195 16.06 -43.01 25.15
CA PRO A 195 15.85 -41.80 25.94
C PRO A 195 14.69 -40.93 25.44
N VAL A 196 14.46 -40.88 24.12
CA VAL A 196 13.33 -40.14 23.51
C VAL A 196 12.02 -40.81 23.90
N ASP A 197 11.93 -42.13 23.78
CA ASP A 197 10.74 -42.90 24.14
C ASP A 197 10.42 -42.79 25.64
N MET A 198 11.44 -42.78 26.50
CA MET A 198 11.29 -42.60 27.94
C MET A 198 10.80 -41.19 28.28
N ALA A 199 11.43 -40.15 27.72
CA ALA A 199 11.03 -38.77 27.94
C ALA A 199 9.61 -38.49 27.39
N TYR A 200 9.23 -39.15 26.29
CA TYR A 200 7.87 -39.08 25.76
C TYR A 200 6.84 -39.73 26.69
N LYS A 201 7.12 -40.92 27.24
CA LYS A 201 6.24 -41.56 28.24
C LYS A 201 6.09 -40.70 29.49
N ASP A 202 7.18 -40.11 29.97
CA ASP A 202 7.17 -39.17 31.09
C ASP A 202 6.34 -37.90 30.80
N LEU A 203 6.43 -37.38 29.58
CA LEU A 203 5.59 -36.28 29.10
C LEU A 203 4.11 -36.68 29.08
N GLN A 204 3.78 -37.86 28.57
CA GLN A 204 2.39 -38.37 28.57
C GLN A 204 1.84 -38.55 29.98
N ALA A 205 2.65 -39.00 30.93
CA ALA A 205 2.29 -39.10 32.34
C ALA A 205 2.01 -37.72 32.99
N ALA A 206 2.58 -36.63 32.45
CA ALA A 206 2.30 -35.26 32.88
C ALA A 206 0.98 -34.69 32.35
N ARG A 207 0.11 -35.52 31.74
CA ARG A 207 -1.22 -35.16 31.22
C ARG A 207 -1.18 -34.00 30.22
N PRO A 208 -0.38 -34.10 29.14
CA PRO A 208 -0.12 -33.01 28.22
C PRO A 208 -1.41 -32.51 27.56
N GLY A 209 -2.33 -33.40 27.19
CA GLY A 209 -3.62 -33.00 26.61
C GLY A 209 -4.49 -32.11 27.52
N VAL A 210 -4.36 -32.19 28.85
CA VAL A 210 -5.11 -31.29 29.77
C VAL A 210 -4.47 -29.91 29.81
N VAL A 211 -3.14 -29.86 29.85
CA VAL A 211 -2.37 -28.61 29.85
C VAL A 211 -2.47 -27.93 28.49
N GLU A 212 -2.27 -28.66 27.40
CA GLU A 212 -2.35 -28.17 26.03
C GLU A 212 -3.76 -27.69 25.69
N ASN A 213 -4.81 -28.39 26.14
CA ASN A 213 -6.18 -27.88 26.00
C ASN A 213 -6.39 -26.60 26.81
N ALA A 214 -5.91 -26.51 28.05
CA ALA A 214 -6.05 -25.30 28.85
C ALA A 214 -5.22 -24.13 28.29
N VAL A 215 -4.01 -24.39 27.78
CA VAL A 215 -3.15 -23.42 27.08
C VAL A 215 -3.75 -23.04 25.74
N ALA A 216 -4.42 -23.96 25.03
CA ALA A 216 -5.14 -23.69 23.80
C ALA A 216 -6.45 -22.94 24.07
N THR A 217 -7.12 -23.15 25.21
CA THR A 217 -8.28 -22.36 25.65
C THR A 217 -7.85 -20.96 26.06
N LEU A 218 -6.81 -20.82 26.89
CA LEU A 218 -6.19 -19.52 27.17
C LEU A 218 -5.71 -18.87 25.89
N GLY A 219 -5.09 -19.62 24.99
CA GLY A 219 -4.64 -19.22 23.68
C GLY A 219 -5.78 -18.87 22.74
N GLN A 220 -6.94 -19.52 22.83
CA GLN A 220 -8.14 -19.23 22.06
C GLN A 220 -8.78 -17.96 22.57
N TYR A 221 -8.92 -17.75 23.87
CA TYR A 221 -9.45 -16.50 24.45
C TYR A 221 -8.43 -15.35 24.40
N GLN A 222 -7.13 -15.65 24.41
CA GLN A 222 -6.08 -14.70 24.08
C GLN A 222 -6.19 -14.39 22.58
N GLN A 223 -5.95 -15.31 21.65
CA GLN A 223 -6.08 -15.11 20.19
C GLN A 223 -7.45 -14.60 19.70
N SER A 224 -8.56 -14.85 20.43
CA SER A 224 -9.91 -14.37 20.11
C SER A 224 -10.27 -13.04 20.76
N THR A 225 -9.44 -12.50 21.65
CA THR A 225 -9.61 -11.10 22.02
C THR A 225 -9.13 -10.26 20.87
N LEU A 226 -9.99 -9.33 20.46
CA LEU A 226 -9.69 -8.29 19.48
C LEU A 226 -8.29 -7.67 19.71
N ALA A 227 -7.87 -7.51 20.96
CA ALA A 227 -6.55 -6.97 21.33
C ALA A 227 -5.38 -7.82 20.82
N ASN A 228 -5.49 -9.15 20.82
CA ASN A 228 -4.43 -10.02 20.33
C ASN A 228 -4.36 -10.08 18.80
N ILE A 229 -5.50 -9.92 18.11
CA ILE A 229 -5.51 -9.74 16.65
C ILE A 229 -4.72 -8.49 16.26
N PHE A 230 -4.99 -7.36 16.93
CA PHE A 230 -4.23 -6.11 16.73
C PHE A 230 -2.77 -6.23 17.18
N SER A 231 -2.47 -6.91 18.29
CA SER A 231 -1.11 -7.14 18.77
C SER A 231 -0.27 -7.95 17.77
N ARG A 232 -0.82 -9.04 17.23
CA ARG A 232 -0.14 -9.86 16.20
C ARG A 232 0.07 -9.09 14.90
N ALA A 233 -0.93 -8.32 14.49
CA ALA A 233 -0.81 -7.46 13.31
C ALA A 233 0.28 -6.40 13.51
N ARG A 234 0.31 -5.73 14.67
CA ARG A 234 1.38 -4.78 15.06
C ARG A 234 2.75 -5.44 15.06
N GLN A 235 2.88 -6.64 15.64
CA GLN A 235 4.14 -7.37 15.63
C GLN A 235 4.61 -7.68 14.21
N THR A 236 3.71 -8.14 13.34
CA THR A 236 4.01 -8.45 11.94
C THR A 236 4.44 -7.18 11.19
N TYR A 237 3.71 -6.09 11.38
CA TYR A 237 4.03 -4.78 10.82
C TYR A 237 5.43 -4.35 11.24
N GLU A 238 5.71 -4.21 12.55
CA GLU A 238 7.02 -3.74 13.03
C GLU A 238 8.19 -4.66 12.62
N GLN A 239 7.99 -5.99 12.57
CA GLN A 239 9.03 -6.95 12.18
C GLN A 239 9.34 -6.96 10.68
N THR A 240 8.38 -6.57 9.85
CA THR A 240 8.57 -6.56 8.38
C THR A 240 9.11 -5.22 7.87
N ARG A 241 9.21 -4.22 8.75
CA ARG A 241 9.75 -2.90 8.48
C ARG A 241 11.22 -2.98 8.01
N LYS A 242 11.54 -2.23 6.95
CA LYS A 242 12.87 -2.11 6.34
C LYS A 242 13.29 -0.64 6.32
N GLY A 243 14.59 -0.37 6.45
CA GLY A 243 15.14 0.97 6.21
C GLY A 243 15.25 1.25 4.70
N SER A 244 15.00 2.49 4.30
CA SER A 244 15.23 2.95 2.93
C SER A 244 16.73 3.02 2.64
N LEU A 245 17.11 2.67 1.41
CA LEU A 245 18.49 2.88 0.93
C LEU A 245 18.77 4.33 0.55
N GLY A 246 17.72 5.09 0.21
CA GLY A 246 17.82 6.47 -0.24
C GLY A 246 17.73 7.50 0.89
N ASN A 247 17.13 7.15 2.03
CA ASN A 247 17.00 8.05 3.17
C ASN A 247 16.99 7.28 4.51
N PRO A 248 17.98 7.49 5.41
CA PRO A 248 18.07 6.76 6.67
C PRO A 248 16.90 7.01 7.65
N GLY A 249 16.15 8.09 7.48
CA GLY A 249 14.96 8.40 8.29
C GLY A 249 13.66 7.80 7.76
N VAL A 250 13.69 7.11 6.62
CA VAL A 250 12.52 6.56 5.94
C VAL A 250 12.47 5.04 6.10
N PHE A 251 11.29 4.54 6.46
CA PHE A 251 11.02 3.11 6.58
C PHE A 251 9.95 2.65 5.61
N TRP A 252 10.03 1.38 5.20
CA TRP A 252 9.10 0.76 4.27
C TRP A 252 8.85 -0.71 4.53
N HIS A 253 7.70 -1.22 4.05
CA HIS A 253 7.37 -2.64 4.10
C HIS A 253 7.41 -3.30 2.72
N PRO A 254 7.95 -4.53 2.59
CA PRO A 254 7.98 -5.24 1.32
C PRO A 254 6.61 -5.50 0.70
N CYS A 255 6.48 -5.18 -0.59
CA CYS A 255 5.34 -5.50 -1.42
C CYS A 255 5.79 -6.41 -2.57
N GLU A 256 4.97 -7.40 -2.93
CA GLU A 256 5.25 -8.32 -4.03
C GLU A 256 4.26 -8.11 -5.18
N ALA A 257 4.76 -8.15 -6.42
CA ALA A 257 3.94 -8.11 -7.62
C ALA A 257 3.64 -9.52 -8.12
N PHE A 258 2.41 -9.78 -8.56
CA PHE A 258 2.07 -11.00 -9.27
C PHE A 258 1.34 -10.69 -10.60
N PRO A 259 1.86 -11.13 -11.76
CA PRO A 259 3.11 -11.87 -11.95
C PRO A 259 4.35 -11.00 -11.67
N GLY A 260 5.45 -11.61 -11.20
CA GLY A 260 6.66 -10.87 -10.78
C GLY A 260 7.46 -10.23 -11.91
N ASN A 261 7.28 -10.69 -13.16
CA ASN A 261 7.97 -10.17 -14.36
C ASN A 261 7.09 -9.22 -15.20
N TRP A 262 6.06 -8.63 -14.59
CA TRP A 262 5.02 -7.81 -15.23
C TRP A 262 5.52 -6.64 -16.11
N PHE A 263 6.72 -6.14 -15.85
CA PHE A 263 7.37 -5.03 -16.57
C PHE A 263 8.14 -5.47 -17.83
N THR A 264 8.23 -6.77 -18.11
CA THR A 264 9.03 -7.34 -19.22
C THR A 264 8.19 -7.77 -20.42
N GLU A 265 8.84 -8.06 -21.56
CA GLU A 265 8.20 -8.69 -22.73
C GLU A 265 7.68 -10.09 -22.44
N SER A 266 8.47 -10.90 -21.72
CA SER A 266 8.04 -12.24 -21.35
C SER A 266 6.83 -12.22 -20.40
N GLY A 267 6.73 -11.23 -19.51
CA GLY A 267 5.55 -11.04 -18.66
C GLY A 267 4.29 -10.68 -19.44
N ALA A 268 4.45 -9.97 -20.56
CA ALA A 268 3.35 -9.55 -21.43
C ALA A 268 2.84 -10.66 -22.36
N ALA A 269 3.51 -11.82 -22.42
CA ALA A 269 3.13 -12.92 -23.31
C ALA A 269 1.67 -13.39 -23.12
N ASN A 270 1.15 -13.31 -21.90
CA ASN A 270 -0.21 -13.72 -21.55
C ASN A 270 -1.19 -12.54 -21.39
N PHE A 271 -0.80 -11.33 -21.83
CA PHE A 271 -1.69 -10.17 -21.76
C PHE A 271 -2.84 -10.32 -22.75
N ALA A 272 -4.04 -9.89 -22.34
CA ALA A 272 -5.21 -9.87 -23.20
C ALA A 272 -5.07 -8.77 -24.27
N SER A 273 -5.38 -9.09 -25.51
CA SER A 273 -5.41 -8.12 -26.61
C SER A 273 -6.78 -7.45 -26.68
N GLN A 274 -6.79 -6.12 -26.77
CA GLN A 274 -8.00 -5.32 -26.94
C GLN A 274 -7.90 -4.47 -28.20
N THR A 275 -9.01 -4.34 -28.92
CA THR A 275 -9.15 -3.38 -30.02
C THR A 275 -10.49 -2.66 -29.90
N ILE A 276 -10.46 -1.33 -29.93
CA ILE A 276 -11.63 -0.46 -29.79
C ILE A 276 -11.66 0.47 -30.99
N GLN A 277 -12.80 0.50 -31.69
CA GLN A 277 -13.00 1.34 -32.87
C GLN A 277 -14.08 2.37 -32.59
N SER A 278 -13.84 3.63 -32.96
CA SER A 278 -14.76 4.74 -32.68
C SER A 278 -16.11 4.61 -33.39
N ASN A 279 -16.21 3.79 -34.43
CA ASN A 279 -17.45 3.49 -35.16
C ASN A 279 -18.16 2.22 -34.66
N ARG A 280 -17.57 1.48 -33.72
CA ARG A 280 -18.09 0.23 -33.15
C ARG A 280 -17.84 0.20 -31.64
N ILE A 281 -18.37 1.21 -30.96
CA ILE A 281 -18.24 1.35 -29.51
C ILE A 281 -19.29 0.46 -28.84
N ARG A 282 -18.84 -0.37 -27.89
CA ARG A 282 -19.72 -1.08 -26.95
C ARG A 282 -19.56 -0.43 -25.58
N ILE A 283 -20.65 0.07 -25.02
CA ILE A 283 -20.68 0.65 -23.68
C ILE A 283 -21.67 -0.12 -22.81
N ASN A 284 -21.38 -0.17 -21.52
CA ASN A 284 -22.30 -0.67 -20.51
C ASN A 284 -23.06 0.52 -19.92
N GLU A 285 -24.38 0.60 -20.10
CA GLU A 285 -25.18 1.72 -19.58
C GLU A 285 -25.14 1.81 -18.05
N SER A 286 -24.94 0.68 -17.38
CA SER A 286 -24.75 0.59 -15.92
C SER A 286 -23.29 0.80 -15.47
N SER A 287 -22.41 1.23 -16.38
CA SER A 287 -20.98 1.40 -16.10
C SER A 287 -20.74 2.31 -14.91
N ARG A 288 -19.77 1.91 -14.08
CA ARG A 288 -19.25 2.77 -13.01
C ARG A 288 -18.61 4.05 -13.56
N PHE A 289 -18.06 4.01 -14.78
CA PHE A 289 -17.51 5.19 -15.45
C PHE A 289 -18.54 6.30 -15.64
N SER A 290 -19.79 5.97 -15.98
CA SER A 290 -20.85 6.97 -16.19
C SER A 290 -21.32 7.61 -14.89
N ARG A 291 -21.31 6.87 -13.77
CA ARG A 291 -21.69 7.37 -12.44
C ARG A 291 -20.65 8.32 -11.85
N TYR A 292 -19.37 7.99 -11.98
CA TYR A 292 -18.30 8.79 -11.37
C TYR A 292 -17.82 9.93 -12.29
N GLY A 293 -17.90 9.76 -13.62
CA GLY A 293 -17.50 10.77 -14.61
C GLY A 293 -18.59 11.81 -14.95
N ALA A 294 -19.80 11.71 -14.40
CA ALA A 294 -20.89 12.67 -14.63
C ALA A 294 -21.08 13.69 -13.49
N GLY A 295 -20.54 13.43 -12.29
CA GLY A 295 -20.80 14.24 -11.09
C GLY A 295 -19.67 15.18 -10.64
N GLY A 296 -18.43 15.04 -11.13
CA GLY A 296 -17.31 15.83 -10.61
C GLY A 296 -16.11 15.93 -11.55
N GLY A 297 -15.92 17.11 -12.15
CA GLY A 297 -14.63 17.76 -12.45
C GLY A 297 -13.60 17.11 -13.38
N VAL A 298 -13.66 15.81 -13.69
CA VAL A 298 -12.63 15.15 -14.53
C VAL A 298 -12.95 15.37 -16.01
N ASN A 299 -12.26 16.32 -16.64
CA ASN A 299 -12.25 16.45 -18.09
C ASN A 299 -11.36 15.36 -18.72
N PHE A 300 -11.98 14.54 -19.57
CA PHE A 300 -11.33 13.41 -20.27
C PHE A 300 -10.78 13.79 -21.65
N GLY A 301 -10.67 15.09 -21.97
CA GLY A 301 -10.06 15.56 -23.23
C GLY A 301 -8.89 14.68 -23.61
N LEU A 302 -8.98 14.07 -24.81
CA LEU A 302 -8.12 12.95 -25.15
C LEU A 302 -6.68 13.40 -25.20
N TRP A 303 -6.39 14.53 -25.82
CA TRP A 303 -5.04 15.06 -25.89
C TRP A 303 -4.65 15.77 -24.60
N ARG A 304 -3.46 15.46 -24.10
CA ARG A 304 -2.82 16.18 -23.00
C ARG A 304 -1.40 16.53 -23.41
N VAL A 305 -1.04 17.81 -23.40
CA VAL A 305 0.29 18.28 -23.79
C VAL A 305 0.89 19.10 -22.65
N GLY A 306 2.08 18.72 -22.21
CA GLY A 306 2.90 19.45 -21.25
C GLY A 306 4.29 19.75 -21.81
N ALA A 307 4.84 20.91 -21.44
CA ALA A 307 6.22 21.27 -21.76
C ALA A 307 7.20 20.63 -20.77
N SER A 308 8.40 20.24 -21.23
CA SER A 308 9.44 19.70 -20.34
C SER A 308 9.76 20.68 -19.21
N GLY A 309 9.66 20.24 -17.95
CA GLY A 309 10.00 21.04 -16.77
C GLY A 309 8.88 21.94 -16.24
N SER A 310 7.71 21.97 -16.91
CA SER A 310 6.51 22.64 -16.39
C SER A 310 5.49 21.63 -15.85
N SER A 311 4.88 21.95 -14.71
CA SER A 311 3.75 21.22 -14.13
C SER A 311 2.42 21.52 -14.86
N GLU A 312 2.39 22.54 -15.72
CA GLU A 312 1.19 22.95 -16.44
C GLU A 312 0.96 22.05 -17.67
N ARG A 313 -0.19 21.37 -17.71
CA ARG A 313 -0.62 20.53 -18.84
C ARG A 313 -1.89 21.10 -19.46
N ARG A 314 -1.84 21.33 -20.78
CA ARG A 314 -3.01 21.74 -21.56
C ARG A 314 -3.75 20.51 -22.05
N GLN A 315 -5.08 20.55 -21.94
CA GLN A 315 -5.95 19.48 -22.41
C GLN A 315 -6.68 19.95 -23.67
N TYR A 316 -6.78 19.08 -24.67
CA TYR A 316 -7.49 19.37 -25.92
C TYR A 316 -8.45 18.24 -26.26
N ASP A 317 -9.62 18.64 -26.74
CA ASP A 317 -10.59 17.73 -27.35
C ASP A 317 -10.15 17.34 -28.76
N LEU A 318 -10.54 16.13 -29.17
CA LEU A 318 -10.37 15.67 -30.54
C LEU A 318 -11.19 16.56 -31.49
N SER A 319 -10.60 16.94 -32.63
CA SER A 319 -11.32 17.70 -33.65
C SER A 319 -12.54 16.91 -34.16
N THR A 320 -13.63 17.63 -34.46
CA THR A 320 -14.83 17.05 -35.08
C THR A 320 -14.59 16.49 -36.48
N SER A 321 -13.51 16.93 -37.14
CA SER A 321 -13.06 16.44 -38.44
C SER A 321 -12.25 15.14 -38.35
N THR A 322 -11.78 14.77 -37.15
CA THR A 322 -11.10 13.49 -36.94
C THR A 322 -12.11 12.34 -36.91
N SER A 323 -11.80 11.25 -37.59
CA SER A 323 -12.69 10.10 -37.72
C SER A 323 -11.94 8.77 -37.72
N ASN A 324 -12.68 7.65 -37.64
CA ASN A 324 -12.15 6.29 -37.74
C ASN A 324 -11.00 5.97 -36.77
N ILE A 325 -11.10 6.44 -35.53
CA ILE A 325 -10.09 6.15 -34.51
C ILE A 325 -10.16 4.66 -34.14
N THR A 326 -9.00 4.00 -34.15
CA THR A 326 -8.80 2.64 -33.69
C THR A 326 -7.69 2.61 -32.66
N ILE A 327 -7.99 2.04 -31.49
CA ILE A 327 -7.05 1.84 -30.40
C ILE A 327 -6.81 0.34 -30.28
N SER A 328 -5.56 -0.12 -30.33
CA SER A 328 -5.20 -1.52 -30.05
C SER A 328 -4.08 -1.59 -29.03
N PHE A 329 -4.18 -2.50 -28.07
CA PHE A 329 -3.15 -2.71 -27.04
C PHE A 329 -3.28 -4.10 -26.43
N ARG A 330 -2.20 -4.59 -25.83
CA ARG A 330 -2.23 -5.73 -24.90
C ARG A 330 -2.28 -5.20 -23.47
N TYR A 331 -3.05 -5.81 -22.58
CA TYR A 331 -3.10 -5.45 -21.17
C TYR A 331 -3.12 -6.65 -20.22
N GLY A 332 -2.57 -6.45 -19.02
CA GLY A 332 -2.54 -7.44 -17.96
C GLY A 332 -2.77 -6.83 -16.59
N ARG A 333 -3.36 -7.62 -15.69
CA ARG A 333 -3.51 -7.25 -14.27
C ARG A 333 -2.25 -7.63 -13.51
N VAL A 334 -1.73 -6.70 -12.73
CA VAL A 334 -0.66 -6.94 -11.76
C VAL A 334 -1.25 -6.81 -10.36
N GLU A 335 -1.26 -7.91 -9.62
CA GLU A 335 -1.72 -7.98 -8.24
C GLU A 335 -0.63 -7.51 -7.28
N VAL A 336 -1.03 -6.75 -6.26
CA VAL A 336 -0.14 -6.25 -5.20
C VAL A 336 -0.38 -7.07 -3.95
N ARG A 337 0.65 -7.77 -3.48
CA ARG A 337 0.61 -8.58 -2.25
C ARG A 337 1.38 -7.87 -1.15
N ARG A 338 0.69 -7.64 -0.03
CA ARG A 338 1.24 -7.02 1.19
C ARG A 338 1.11 -8.01 2.33
N ARG A 339 2.16 -8.81 2.58
CA ARG A 339 2.14 -9.84 3.64
C ARG A 339 2.03 -9.25 5.05
N TRP A 340 2.40 -7.98 5.19
CA TRP A 340 2.36 -7.21 6.42
C TRP A 340 1.01 -6.56 6.69
N LEU A 341 0.10 -6.50 5.70
CA LEU A 341 -1.19 -5.83 5.80
C LEU A 341 -2.31 -6.85 5.92
N ASP A 342 -2.94 -6.89 7.09
CA ASP A 342 -4.18 -7.63 7.31
C ASP A 342 -5.39 -6.69 7.16
N THR A 343 -6.07 -6.80 6.01
CA THR A 343 -7.24 -5.97 5.68
C THR A 343 -8.44 -6.23 6.57
N ALA A 344 -8.50 -7.39 7.24
CA ALA A 344 -9.65 -7.75 8.07
C ALA A 344 -9.78 -6.80 9.27
N LEU A 345 -8.67 -6.25 9.78
CA LEU A 345 -8.68 -5.33 10.92
C LEU A 345 -9.61 -4.13 10.70
N ALA A 346 -9.61 -3.56 9.49
CA ALA A 346 -10.48 -2.42 9.16
C ALA A 346 -11.98 -2.76 9.23
N SER A 347 -12.34 -4.04 9.15
CA SER A 347 -13.73 -4.51 9.25
C SER A 347 -14.15 -4.94 10.65
N LEU A 348 -13.20 -5.03 11.60
CA LEU A 348 -13.52 -5.44 12.97
C LEU A 348 -14.22 -4.30 13.72
N HIS A 349 -15.09 -4.65 14.66
CA HIS A 349 -15.70 -3.70 15.60
C HIS A 349 -14.85 -3.58 16.87
N GLY A 350 -15.12 -2.59 17.74
CA GLY A 350 -14.51 -2.51 19.07
C GLY A 350 -13.09 -1.92 19.11
N TRP A 351 -12.67 -1.23 18.06
CA TRP A 351 -11.40 -0.50 18.03
C TRP A 351 -11.59 0.96 17.64
N SER A 352 -10.62 1.77 18.01
CA SER A 352 -10.62 3.21 17.75
C SER A 352 -9.20 3.74 17.71
N THR A 353 -8.99 4.87 17.05
CA THR A 353 -7.68 5.54 16.98
C THR A 353 -7.83 6.95 17.53
N ALA A 354 -6.84 7.42 18.28
CA ALA A 354 -6.92 8.72 18.92
C ALA A 354 -7.17 9.84 17.91
N GLY A 355 -8.06 10.77 18.26
CA GLY A 355 -8.39 11.91 17.40
C GLY A 355 -9.20 11.57 16.13
N ARG A 356 -9.64 10.33 15.93
CA ARG A 356 -10.52 9.94 14.81
C ARG A 356 -11.93 9.60 15.28
N ARG A 357 -12.91 10.10 14.54
CA ARG A 357 -14.34 9.76 14.66
C ARG A 357 -14.67 8.52 13.82
N PRO A 358 -15.77 7.84 14.11
CA PRO A 358 -16.27 6.73 13.32
C PRO A 358 -16.42 7.12 11.83
N GLY A 359 -15.84 6.31 10.95
CA GLY A 359 -15.87 6.55 9.50
C GLY A 359 -14.78 7.50 8.95
N ASP A 360 -13.90 8.07 9.79
CA ASP A 360 -12.83 8.98 9.36
C ASP A 360 -11.79 8.31 8.45
N TYR A 361 -11.51 7.02 8.61
CA TYR A 361 -10.68 6.28 7.64
C TYR A 361 -11.50 6.02 6.38
N SER A 362 -12.70 5.46 6.54
CA SER A 362 -13.58 5.22 5.42
C SER A 362 -15.04 5.09 5.86
N THR A 363 -15.95 5.58 5.04
CA THR A 363 -17.40 5.39 5.24
C THR A 363 -17.90 4.04 4.74
N GLY A 364 -17.05 3.24 4.07
CA GLY A 364 -17.44 1.98 3.42
C GLY A 364 -18.30 2.15 2.17
N GLN A 365 -18.63 3.38 1.77
CA GLN A 365 -19.48 3.64 0.62
C GLN A 365 -18.68 3.61 -0.68
N VAL A 366 -19.36 3.28 -1.79
CA VAL A 366 -18.73 3.12 -3.11
C VAL A 366 -18.76 4.40 -3.96
N ASP A 367 -19.43 5.44 -3.48
CA ASP A 367 -19.70 6.70 -4.19
C ASP A 367 -19.39 7.96 -3.36
N LYS A 368 -19.62 7.92 -2.04
CA LYS A 368 -19.32 9.02 -1.10
C LYS A 368 -18.46 8.54 0.06
N ASN A 369 -17.18 8.36 -0.25
CA ASN A 369 -16.18 7.88 0.70
C ASN A 369 -15.12 8.95 0.92
N GLU A 370 -15.43 9.87 1.84
CA GLU A 370 -14.64 11.08 2.11
C GLU A 370 -13.57 10.87 3.19
N GLY A 371 -13.39 9.62 3.65
CA GLY A 371 -12.38 9.29 4.66
C GLY A 371 -10.94 9.39 4.12
N VAL A 372 -9.97 9.42 5.03
CA VAL A 372 -8.53 9.54 4.68
C VAL A 372 -7.94 8.26 4.06
N PHE A 373 -8.64 7.14 4.19
CA PHE A 373 -8.28 5.84 3.64
C PHE A 373 -9.48 5.17 2.94
N PRO A 374 -10.05 5.78 1.88
CA PRO A 374 -11.31 5.33 1.30
C PRO A 374 -11.14 4.10 0.40
N LEU A 375 -9.94 3.92 -0.15
CA LEU A 375 -9.60 2.89 -1.11
C LEU A 375 -8.26 2.25 -0.75
N LEU A 376 -8.18 0.92 -0.87
CA LEU A 376 -6.95 0.15 -0.79
C LEU A 376 -6.56 -0.34 -2.18
N THR A 377 -5.41 0.10 -2.68
CA THR A 377 -4.88 -0.35 -3.98
C THR A 377 -4.54 -1.85 -3.92
N THR A 378 -5.25 -2.67 -4.70
CA THR A 378 -5.08 -4.14 -4.71
C THR A 378 -4.39 -4.64 -5.97
N SER A 379 -4.51 -3.92 -7.08
CA SER A 379 -3.90 -4.27 -8.36
C SER A 379 -3.75 -3.04 -9.25
N PHE A 380 -3.01 -3.16 -10.35
CA PHE A 380 -2.99 -2.16 -11.42
C PHE A 380 -2.96 -2.83 -12.80
N ILE A 381 -3.29 -2.07 -13.83
CA ILE A 381 -3.36 -2.52 -15.22
C ILE A 381 -2.16 -1.97 -15.98
N VAL A 382 -1.38 -2.87 -16.54
CA VAL A 382 -0.25 -2.55 -17.41
C VAL A 382 -0.68 -2.78 -18.84
N ALA A 383 -0.40 -1.81 -19.72
CA ALA A 383 -0.61 -1.93 -21.15
C ALA A 383 0.70 -1.84 -21.94
N ARG A 384 0.74 -2.57 -23.06
CA ARG A 384 1.87 -2.69 -23.99
C ARG A 384 1.35 -2.78 -25.43
N ASP A 385 2.25 -2.58 -26.39
CA ASP A 385 1.95 -2.56 -27.83
C ASP A 385 0.80 -1.63 -28.19
N ILE A 386 0.80 -0.45 -27.59
CA ILE A 386 -0.27 0.52 -27.75
C ILE A 386 -0.12 1.16 -29.13
N LYS A 387 -1.18 1.05 -29.92
CA LYS A 387 -1.31 1.70 -31.22
C LYS A 387 -2.60 2.48 -31.29
N ILE A 388 -2.51 3.72 -31.76
CA ILE A 388 -3.65 4.60 -31.97
C ILE A 388 -3.60 5.05 -33.42
N SER A 389 -4.56 4.60 -34.22
CA SER A 389 -4.69 4.95 -35.64
C SER A 389 -5.93 5.80 -35.85
N GLY A 390 -5.91 6.71 -36.82
CA GLY A 390 -7.09 7.48 -37.16
C GLY A 390 -6.94 8.27 -38.45
N ASN A 391 -8.08 8.74 -38.95
CA ASN A 391 -8.12 9.77 -39.99
C ASN A 391 -8.08 11.13 -39.28
N TRP A 392 -6.86 11.59 -39.01
CA TRP A 392 -6.59 12.78 -38.21
C TRP A 392 -6.96 14.08 -38.96
N SER A 393 -7.56 15.02 -38.22
CA SER A 393 -7.64 16.42 -38.64
C SER A 393 -6.24 17.07 -38.66
N THR A 394 -6.08 18.21 -39.34
CA THR A 394 -4.81 18.96 -39.34
C THR A 394 -4.34 19.32 -37.93
N SER A 395 -5.24 19.73 -37.03
CA SER A 395 -4.88 20.09 -35.65
C SER A 395 -4.47 18.86 -34.83
N ASP A 396 -5.17 17.73 -34.99
CA ASP A 396 -4.81 16.50 -34.29
C ASP A 396 -3.54 15.87 -34.86
N LEU A 397 -3.26 16.03 -36.16
CA LEU A 397 -1.99 15.64 -36.78
C LEU A 397 -0.81 16.37 -36.16
N GLN A 398 -0.97 17.66 -35.85
CA GLN A 398 0.08 18.45 -35.19
C GLN A 398 0.32 17.93 -33.76
N LEU A 399 -0.74 17.65 -32.99
CA LEU A 399 -0.63 17.08 -31.65
C LEU A 399 -0.03 15.66 -31.67
N ALA A 400 -0.45 14.82 -32.61
CA ALA A 400 0.11 13.50 -32.84
C ALA A 400 1.60 13.57 -33.20
N SER A 401 1.99 14.50 -34.07
CA SER A 401 3.39 14.69 -34.44
C SER A 401 4.25 15.17 -33.26
N GLN A 402 3.68 15.91 -32.31
CA GLN A 402 4.40 16.28 -31.08
C GLN A 402 4.75 15.06 -30.22
N SER A 403 4.03 13.93 -30.34
CA SER A 403 4.34 12.71 -29.58
C SER A 403 5.66 12.04 -29.99
N THR A 404 6.24 12.41 -31.13
CA THR A 404 7.56 11.93 -31.56
C THR A 404 8.70 12.81 -31.02
N SER A 405 8.39 13.97 -30.44
CA SER A 405 9.38 14.90 -29.89
C SER A 405 9.89 14.45 -28.53
N ALA A 406 11.21 14.36 -28.38
CA ALA A 406 11.86 13.99 -27.13
C ALA A 406 11.73 15.03 -26.00
N GLY A 407 11.16 16.22 -26.26
CA GLY A 407 11.03 17.31 -25.27
C GLY A 407 9.60 17.59 -24.79
N ALA A 408 8.58 17.02 -25.43
CA ALA A 408 7.19 17.25 -25.06
C ALA A 408 6.63 16.05 -24.27
N SER A 409 5.81 16.32 -23.25
CA SER A 409 4.99 15.28 -22.61
C SER A 409 3.65 15.26 -23.31
N VAL A 410 3.40 14.26 -24.15
CA VAL A 410 2.13 14.11 -24.87
C VAL A 410 1.42 12.86 -24.36
N GLY A 411 0.14 12.99 -24.04
CA GLY A 411 -0.75 11.90 -23.66
C GLY A 411 -2.01 11.88 -24.53
N TRP A 412 -2.57 10.68 -24.68
CA TRP A 412 -3.84 10.44 -25.33
C TRP A 412 -4.71 9.51 -24.46
N GLY A 413 -5.75 10.05 -23.82
CA GLY A 413 -6.59 9.32 -22.88
C GLY A 413 -5.76 8.73 -21.71
N PRO A 414 -5.80 7.40 -21.48
CA PRO A 414 -5.01 6.72 -20.45
C PRO A 414 -3.60 6.33 -20.93
N PHE A 415 -3.18 6.76 -22.12
CA PHE A 415 -1.88 6.43 -22.68
C PHE A 415 -0.97 7.66 -22.68
N SER A 416 0.24 7.51 -22.15
CA SER A 416 1.33 8.44 -22.41
C SER A 416 2.01 8.07 -23.72
N LEU A 417 2.20 9.06 -24.59
CA LEU A 417 2.80 8.90 -25.91
C LEU A 417 4.25 9.39 -25.93
N SER A 418 4.59 10.38 -25.11
CA SER A 418 5.96 10.82 -24.90
C SER A 418 6.14 11.40 -23.51
N GLY A 419 7.36 11.36 -23.01
CA GLY A 419 7.69 11.93 -21.71
C GLY A 419 8.99 11.39 -21.15
N SER A 420 9.14 11.50 -19.83
CA SER A 420 10.31 11.03 -19.11
C SER A 420 9.96 10.05 -18.00
N TYR A 421 10.83 9.06 -17.81
CA TYR A 421 10.99 8.27 -16.60
C TYR A 421 11.88 9.06 -15.63
N THR A 422 11.45 9.25 -14.38
CA THR A 422 12.26 9.91 -13.36
C THR A 422 12.72 8.87 -12.33
N ASN A 423 14.04 8.72 -12.16
CA ASN A 423 14.66 7.92 -11.11
C ASN A 423 15.44 8.85 -10.17
N SER A 424 15.81 8.36 -8.98
CA SER A 424 16.67 9.09 -8.04
C SER A 424 18.07 9.42 -8.59
N SER A 425 18.51 8.74 -9.66
CA SER A 425 19.85 8.89 -10.24
C SER A 425 19.89 9.22 -11.74
N SER A 426 18.76 9.20 -12.46
CA SER A 426 18.71 9.61 -13.89
C SER A 426 17.29 9.83 -14.40
N THR A 427 17.14 10.75 -15.34
CA THR A 427 15.90 10.96 -16.10
C THR A 427 16.08 10.36 -17.50
N ARG A 428 15.31 9.31 -17.83
CA ARG A 428 15.30 8.73 -19.18
C ARG A 428 14.09 9.25 -19.93
N ARG A 429 14.16 9.43 -21.25
CA ARG A 429 13.03 9.89 -22.07
C ARG A 429 12.57 8.80 -23.03
N PHE A 430 11.29 8.82 -23.37
CA PHE A 430 10.75 8.04 -24.48
C PHE A 430 9.82 8.90 -25.33
N SER A 431 9.71 8.53 -26.60
CA SER A 431 8.76 9.09 -27.54
C SER A 431 8.14 7.99 -28.37
N SER A 432 6.91 8.22 -28.81
CA SER A 432 6.22 7.34 -29.74
C SER A 432 6.76 7.53 -31.15
N THR A 433 6.50 6.57 -32.02
CA THR A 433 6.68 6.74 -33.47
C THR A 433 5.33 7.05 -34.11
N PHE A 434 5.33 7.89 -35.14
CA PHE A 434 4.12 8.25 -35.88
C PHE A 434 4.40 8.21 -37.38
N ASP A 435 3.64 7.41 -38.13
CA ASP A 435 3.78 7.25 -39.58
C ASP A 435 2.82 8.13 -40.40
N GLY A 436 2.18 9.11 -39.75
CA GLY A 436 1.13 9.96 -40.34
C GLY A 436 -0.28 9.43 -40.13
N THR A 437 -0.45 8.14 -39.80
CA THR A 437 -1.76 7.51 -39.54
C THR A 437 -1.82 6.87 -38.17
N THR A 438 -0.75 6.18 -37.74
CA THR A 438 -0.69 5.36 -36.54
C THR A 438 0.41 5.83 -35.61
N ILE A 439 0.04 6.14 -34.38
CA ILE A 439 0.96 6.39 -33.27
C ILE A 439 1.25 5.03 -32.62
N THR A 440 2.52 4.65 -32.50
CA THR A 440 2.97 3.44 -31.82
C THR A 440 3.79 3.81 -30.60
N VAL A 441 3.36 3.36 -29.42
CA VAL A 441 3.99 3.66 -28.14
C VAL A 441 4.94 2.52 -27.76
N PRO A 442 6.22 2.81 -27.46
CA PRO A 442 7.16 1.79 -26.99
C PRO A 442 6.94 1.44 -25.51
N GLY A 443 7.39 0.25 -25.11
CA GLY A 443 7.51 -0.13 -23.70
C GLY A 443 6.20 -0.55 -23.03
N ALA A 444 6.17 -0.43 -21.70
CA ALA A 444 5.01 -0.72 -20.86
C ALA A 444 4.61 0.51 -20.06
N GLN A 445 3.33 0.64 -19.78
CA GLN A 445 2.83 1.71 -18.92
C GLN A 445 1.65 1.25 -18.06
N ILE A 446 1.55 1.79 -16.85
CA ILE A 446 0.38 1.63 -15.99
C ILE A 446 -0.71 2.55 -16.51
N ILE A 447 -1.85 2.00 -16.90
CA ILE A 447 -2.96 2.75 -17.49
C ILE A 447 -4.18 2.85 -16.58
N ALA A 448 -4.24 2.01 -15.54
CA ALA A 448 -5.31 2.07 -14.54
C ALA A 448 -4.87 1.41 -13.22
N TRP A 449 -5.55 1.78 -12.14
CA TRP A 449 -5.41 1.22 -10.81
C TRP A 449 -6.72 0.58 -10.37
N LEU A 450 -6.62 -0.55 -9.69
CA LEU A 450 -7.74 -1.30 -9.13
C LEU A 450 -7.63 -1.29 -7.61
N SER A 451 -8.69 -0.80 -6.96
CA SER A 451 -8.74 -0.66 -5.51
C SER A 451 -9.99 -1.34 -4.95
N SER A 452 -9.87 -1.87 -3.75
CA SER A 452 -11.04 -2.27 -2.96
C SER A 452 -11.48 -1.11 -2.09
N VAL A 453 -12.79 -0.93 -1.95
CA VAL A 453 -13.33 0.01 -0.95
C VAL A 453 -12.97 -0.48 0.44
N VAL A 454 -12.38 0.41 1.25
CA VAL A 454 -12.07 0.11 2.64
C VAL A 454 -13.40 0.09 3.42
N PRO A 455 -13.64 -0.89 4.30
CA PRO A 455 -14.86 -0.95 5.11
C PRO A 455 -15.02 0.26 6.03
N TYR A 456 -16.24 0.45 6.56
CA TYR A 456 -16.52 1.50 7.53
C TYR A 456 -15.55 1.43 8.71
N SER A 457 -14.73 2.47 8.88
CA SER A 457 -13.63 2.48 9.86
C SER A 457 -13.22 3.92 10.24
N PRO A 458 -12.78 4.16 11.49
CA PRO A 458 -12.89 3.26 12.64
C PRO A 458 -14.38 3.04 13.01
N PRO A 459 -14.73 1.96 13.73
CA PRO A 459 -16.11 1.64 14.09
C PRO A 459 -16.64 2.39 15.31
N THR A 460 -15.77 2.93 16.16
CA THR A 460 -16.12 3.62 17.42
C THR A 460 -15.23 4.84 17.66
N ASP A 461 -15.72 5.80 18.45
CA ASP A 461 -14.97 7.01 18.78
C ASP A 461 -13.66 6.69 19.48
N GLY A 462 -12.57 7.29 19.00
CA GLY A 462 -11.29 7.30 19.68
C GLY A 462 -11.35 8.04 21.02
N PRO A 463 -10.50 7.69 22.00
CA PRO A 463 -10.25 8.61 23.10
C PRO A 463 -9.78 9.97 22.53
N PRO A 464 -10.07 11.10 23.23
CA PRO A 464 -9.60 12.42 22.82
C PRO A 464 -8.09 12.40 22.55
N SER A 465 -7.61 13.20 21.59
CA SER A 465 -6.18 13.30 21.22
C SER A 465 -5.24 13.49 22.40
N ASP A 466 -5.74 14.06 23.48
CA ASP A 466 -4.98 14.40 24.69
C ASP A 466 -4.66 13.17 25.57
N MET A 467 -5.27 12.01 25.28
CA MET A 467 -4.99 10.71 25.93
C MET A 467 -4.17 9.75 25.07
N ALA A 468 -3.85 10.09 23.82
CA ALA A 468 -2.80 9.36 23.11
C ALA A 468 -1.51 9.60 23.89
N THR A 469 -0.89 8.55 24.43
CA THR A 469 0.40 8.72 25.11
C THR A 469 1.31 9.53 24.20
N GLU A 470 1.83 10.64 24.73
CA GLU A 470 2.58 11.66 24.00
C GLU A 470 3.71 11.06 23.15
N ALA A 471 4.22 9.89 23.57
CA ALA A 471 5.15 9.03 22.83
C ALA A 471 4.64 8.52 21.46
N GLU A 472 3.41 8.00 21.36
CA GLU A 472 2.85 7.45 20.11
C GLU A 472 2.46 8.56 19.11
N ALA A 473 1.96 9.68 19.64
CA ALA A 473 1.69 10.88 18.84
C ALA A 473 3.00 11.57 18.39
N ALA A 474 4.04 11.59 19.24
CA ALA A 474 5.37 12.07 18.86
C ALA A 474 6.05 11.16 17.83
N GLU A 475 5.85 9.83 17.90
CA GLU A 475 6.42 8.89 16.93
C GLU A 475 5.74 9.00 15.57
N SER A 476 4.40 9.16 15.53
CA SER A 476 3.66 9.40 14.28
C SER A 476 4.00 10.77 13.66
N ARG A 477 4.21 11.81 14.48
CA ARG A 477 4.69 13.14 14.05
C ARG A 477 6.15 13.13 13.56
N ARG A 478 6.98 12.19 14.02
CA ARG A 478 8.39 12.02 13.60
C ARG A 478 8.55 11.21 12.31
N GLN A 479 7.52 10.52 11.83
CA GLN A 479 7.63 9.76 10.58
C GLN A 479 7.62 10.71 9.38
N ILE A 480 8.80 10.88 8.78
CA ILE A 480 8.95 11.51 7.47
C ILE A 480 8.15 10.68 6.47
N HIS A 481 7.08 11.25 5.91
CA HIS A 481 6.24 10.57 4.94
C HIS A 481 7.01 10.37 3.63
N ARG A 482 6.93 9.17 3.04
CA ARG A 482 7.59 8.86 1.78
C ARG A 482 7.02 9.73 0.66
N ARG A 483 7.88 10.53 0.02
CA ARG A 483 7.53 11.21 -1.22
C ARG A 483 7.40 10.18 -2.33
N ASN A 484 6.19 9.99 -2.86
CA ASN A 484 6.01 9.13 -4.01
C ASN A 484 6.43 9.87 -5.30
N VAL A 485 7.61 9.52 -5.82
CA VAL A 485 8.17 10.06 -7.08
C VAL A 485 7.35 9.63 -8.31
N TYR A 486 6.52 8.58 -8.18
CA TYR A 486 5.63 8.10 -9.23
C TYR A 486 4.24 8.76 -9.20
N ALA A 487 3.94 9.56 -8.18
CA ALA A 487 2.67 10.28 -8.11
C ALA A 487 2.71 11.53 -9.01
N ILE A 488 1.67 11.71 -9.81
CA ILE A 488 1.47 12.96 -10.56
C ILE A 488 0.96 14.02 -9.56
N PRO A 489 1.54 15.25 -9.51
CA PRO A 489 1.07 16.32 -8.62
C PRO A 489 -0.42 16.62 -8.80
N TYR A 490 -1.13 16.97 -7.73
CA TYR A 490 -2.57 17.26 -7.76
C TYR A 490 -2.86 18.75 -7.55
N MET A 491 -4.01 19.22 -8.04
CA MET A 491 -4.59 20.50 -7.67
C MET A 491 -5.56 20.27 -6.49
N ARG A 492 -5.32 20.94 -5.37
CA ARG A 492 -6.23 21.02 -4.23
C ARG A 492 -7.26 22.12 -4.53
N GLN A 493 -8.53 21.85 -4.21
CA GLN A 493 -9.53 22.91 -4.13
C GLN A 493 -9.36 23.62 -2.78
N ALA A 494 -8.93 24.88 -2.81
CA ALA A 494 -8.94 25.78 -1.67
C ALA A 494 -10.18 26.69 -1.75
N ASP A 495 -10.59 27.26 -0.61
CA ASP A 495 -11.78 28.11 -0.49
C ASP A 495 -11.75 29.34 -1.44
N ASN A 496 -10.59 29.69 -2.00
CA ASN A 496 -10.38 30.81 -2.93
C ASN A 496 -9.85 30.41 -4.33
N GLY A 497 -9.86 29.13 -4.70
CA GLY A 497 -9.40 28.66 -6.03
C GLY A 497 -8.54 27.39 -6.02
N PHE A 498 -8.06 26.98 -7.20
CA PHE A 498 -7.22 25.78 -7.38
C PHE A 498 -5.75 26.07 -7.04
N GLU A 499 -5.18 25.38 -6.05
CA GLU A 499 -3.75 25.42 -5.74
C GLU A 499 -3.08 24.09 -6.08
N THR A 500 -1.87 24.12 -6.67
CA THR A 500 -1.05 22.91 -6.85
C THR A 500 -0.47 22.50 -5.50
N ALA A 501 -0.82 21.30 -5.02
CA ALA A 501 -0.15 20.70 -3.88
C ALA A 501 0.94 19.74 -4.41
N GLU A 502 2.20 20.05 -4.12
CA GLU A 502 3.26 19.07 -4.31
C GLU A 502 3.02 17.88 -3.38
N ALA A 503 3.07 16.66 -3.92
CA ALA A 503 3.12 15.47 -3.09
C ALA A 503 4.38 15.54 -2.22
N GLY A 504 4.21 15.86 -0.93
CA GLY A 504 5.28 15.94 0.05
C GLY A 504 5.93 17.32 0.24
N GLY A 505 5.15 18.40 0.28
CA GLY A 505 5.62 19.65 0.92
C GLY A 505 6.01 19.36 2.37
N ASP A 506 7.23 19.71 2.73
CA ASP A 506 7.83 19.53 4.06
C ASP A 506 6.88 20.09 5.13
N TYR A 507 6.32 19.23 5.99
CA TYR A 507 5.51 19.67 7.12
C TYR A 507 6.42 20.21 8.22
N GLY A 508 7.00 21.38 7.97
CA GLY A 508 7.69 22.19 8.96
C GLY A 508 6.70 22.88 9.88
N LEU A 509 6.67 22.42 11.14
CA LEU A 509 6.42 23.20 12.36
C LEU A 509 5.39 24.34 12.25
N ALA A 510 4.13 24.05 12.53
CA ALA A 510 3.24 25.08 13.07
C ALA A 510 3.70 25.40 14.49
N GLU A 511 4.40 26.52 14.68
CA GLU A 511 4.67 27.07 16.00
C GLU A 511 3.33 27.39 16.68
N ASP A 512 3.10 26.70 17.79
CA ASP A 512 2.07 26.97 18.77
C ASP A 512 2.35 28.34 19.42
N ASN A 513 1.66 29.39 18.95
CA ASN A 513 1.63 30.68 19.64
C ASN A 513 0.39 30.78 20.52
N GLY A 514 0.31 29.90 21.51
CA GLY A 514 -0.62 29.99 22.64
C GLY A 514 -0.04 30.79 23.82
N ARG A 515 -0.55 32.01 23.99
CA ARG A 515 -0.67 32.82 25.24
C ARG A 515 0.47 33.76 25.65
N SER A 516 0.16 35.06 25.57
CA SER A 516 0.36 35.97 26.71
C SER A 516 -0.53 37.23 26.61
N ARG A 517 -1.50 37.30 27.53
CA ARG A 517 -2.10 38.48 28.19
C ARG A 517 -2.00 39.84 27.46
N PHE A 518 -3.12 40.30 26.89
CA PHE A 518 -3.37 41.72 26.72
C PHE A 518 -3.69 42.34 28.08
N LEU A 519 -2.77 43.18 28.55
CA LEU A 519 -3.06 44.29 29.46
C LEU A 519 -3.32 45.50 28.55
N ASP A 520 -4.47 46.14 28.77
CA ASP A 520 -4.82 47.44 28.19
C ASP A 520 -3.72 48.46 28.44
N LEU A 521 -3.39 49.24 27.41
CA LEU A 521 -2.87 50.61 27.53
C LEU A 521 -3.05 51.30 26.18
N ASP A 522 -4.02 52.21 26.16
CA ASP A 522 -4.18 53.26 25.16
C ASP A 522 -2.87 54.08 25.02
N SER A 523 -2.51 54.48 23.79
CA SER A 523 -2.32 55.90 23.45
C SER A 523 -1.81 56.08 22.02
N GLU A 524 -2.52 56.95 21.30
CA GLU A 524 -1.97 58.01 20.45
C GLU A 524 -1.13 57.66 19.20
N GLY A 525 -1.68 58.06 18.05
CA GLY A 525 -1.03 59.15 17.31
C GLY A 525 -0.58 58.84 15.88
N GLY A 526 -1.30 59.45 14.93
CA GLY A 526 -0.67 60.33 13.94
C GLY A 526 -0.21 59.71 12.62
N ASP A 527 -1.05 59.92 11.60
CA ASP A 527 -0.76 60.67 10.36
C ASP A 527 0.58 60.46 9.64
N GLY A 528 0.50 60.30 8.31
CA GLY A 528 1.55 60.83 7.43
C GLY A 528 1.76 60.09 6.12
N GLU A 529 1.14 60.63 5.08
CA GLU A 529 1.40 60.43 3.66
C GLU A 529 2.88 60.38 3.24
N GLY A 530 3.13 59.72 2.08
CA GLY A 530 3.89 60.38 1.02
C GLY A 530 5.20 59.73 0.56
N GLY A 531 5.16 59.15 -0.65
CA GLY A 531 5.97 59.70 -1.75
C GLY A 531 7.39 59.13 -2.01
N THR A 532 7.44 58.27 -3.03
CA THR A 532 8.36 58.30 -4.18
C THR A 532 9.87 58.00 -4.07
N VAL A 533 10.24 56.91 -4.74
CA VAL A 533 11.24 56.79 -5.85
C VAL A 533 12.66 57.36 -5.63
N ARG A 534 13.69 56.49 -5.62
CA ARG A 534 14.78 56.41 -6.63
C ARG A 534 15.86 55.35 -6.33
N ARG A 535 16.14 54.54 -7.36
CA ARG A 535 17.41 53.90 -7.82
C ARG A 535 18.62 53.76 -6.86
N SER A 536 19.09 52.50 -6.75
CA SER A 536 20.47 51.91 -6.88
C SER A 536 21.71 52.83 -6.82
N PRO A 537 22.92 52.35 -6.41
CA PRO A 537 23.48 51.01 -6.68
C PRO A 537 24.48 50.43 -5.62
N ASP A 538 25.12 49.32 -6.02
CA ASP A 538 26.46 48.83 -5.66
C ASP A 538 26.68 47.92 -4.42
N ALA A 539 27.24 46.76 -4.75
CA ALA A 539 27.85 45.77 -3.85
C ALA A 539 29.15 46.31 -3.21
N PRO A 540 29.70 45.62 -2.19
CA PRO A 540 30.88 44.82 -2.48
C PRO A 540 31.03 43.49 -1.70
N THR A 541 31.56 42.53 -2.45
CA THR A 541 32.56 41.48 -2.12
C THR A 541 33.15 41.35 -0.71
N SER A 542 33.29 40.11 -0.24
CA SER A 542 34.52 39.52 0.35
C SER A 542 34.27 38.04 0.68
N GLN A 543 34.74 37.08 -0.13
CA GLN A 543 35.97 36.28 0.06
C GLN A 543 35.97 35.37 1.31
N PHE A 544 36.12 34.05 1.11
CA PHE A 544 37.29 33.22 1.47
C PHE A 544 36.91 31.71 1.34
N ILE A 545 37.34 31.04 0.27
CA ILE A 545 38.51 30.14 0.11
C ILE A 545 38.20 28.65 0.40
N SER A 546 38.38 27.86 -0.66
CA SER A 546 38.51 26.40 -0.71
C SER A 546 39.86 25.90 -0.21
N ALA A 547 39.94 24.66 0.24
CA ALA A 547 41.11 23.81 0.01
C ALA A 547 40.72 22.34 0.05
N GLU A 548 40.92 21.66 -1.07
CA GLU A 548 41.04 20.20 -1.17
C GLU A 548 42.44 19.76 -0.73
N SER A 549 42.51 18.56 -0.15
CA SER A 549 43.58 17.58 -0.31
C SER A 549 43.03 16.19 -0.08
#